data_AF-A0A348VVX7-F1
#
_entry.id   AF-A0A348VVX7-F1
#
_cell.length_a   1.000
_cell.length_b   1.000
_cell.length_c   1.000
_cell.angle_alpha   90.00
_cell.angle_beta   90.00
_cell.angle_gamma   90.00
#
_symmetry.space_group_name_H-M   'P 1'
#
loop_
_entity.id
_entity.type
_entity.pdbx_description
1 polymer ?
#
loop_
_entity_poly.entity_id
_entity_poly.type
_entity_poly.pdbx_seq_one_letter_code
_entity_poly.pdbx_strand_id
1 'polypeptide(L)'
;MSTTQEKPMTLKSLSHKKDLLTGGHRMCSGCGAPIVLRQVLLAVENPVVLTNATGCLEVSTCLFPFTAWRVPWMHSAFENSAATASGIETMYRALRKKGKIKKEMNFIAIGGDGGTYDIGFQSLSGAMERGHKMLYICYDNGAYMNTGIQRSSATPFGADTTTCPVGSKVPGKPQRRKDLTRIMA
;
A
#
# COMPACT_ATOMS: atom_id res chain seq x y z
N MET A 1 -27.78 -6.17 23.23
CA MET A 1 -26.31 -6.22 23.08
C MET A 1 -25.94 -7.61 22.62
N SER A 2 -25.84 -7.84 21.31
CA SER A 2 -25.44 -9.14 20.76
C SER A 2 -23.92 -9.16 20.66
N THR A 3 -23.26 -9.76 21.64
CA THR A 3 -21.85 -10.15 21.54
C THR A 3 -21.75 -11.29 20.53
N THR A 4 -21.69 -10.97 19.25
CA THR A 4 -21.14 -11.91 18.26
C THR A 4 -19.69 -12.13 18.67
N GLN A 5 -19.41 -13.26 19.33
CA GLN A 5 -18.05 -13.77 19.45
C GLN A 5 -17.57 -14.04 18.03
N GLU A 6 -16.90 -13.06 17.43
CA GLU A 6 -16.16 -13.27 16.20
C GLU A 6 -15.16 -14.38 16.47
N LYS A 7 -15.32 -15.49 15.75
CA LYS A 7 -14.43 -16.63 15.84
C LYS A 7 -13.01 -16.12 15.59
N PRO A 8 -12.05 -16.36 16.51
CA PRO A 8 -10.72 -15.76 16.39
C PRO A 8 -10.09 -16.12 15.05
N MET A 9 -9.53 -15.13 14.37
CA MET A 9 -8.86 -15.31 13.08
C MET A 9 -7.62 -16.20 13.29
N THR A 10 -7.70 -17.45 12.84
CA THR A 10 -6.58 -18.40 12.94
C THR A 10 -5.88 -18.55 11.59
N LEU A 11 -4.58 -18.89 11.61
CA LEU A 11 -3.84 -19.22 10.39
C LEU A 11 -4.53 -20.35 9.60
N LYS A 12 -5.09 -21.35 10.29
CA LYS A 12 -5.87 -22.43 9.66
C LYS A 12 -7.08 -21.87 8.91
N SER A 13 -7.88 -21.01 9.53
CA SER A 13 -9.03 -20.39 8.85
C SER A 13 -8.61 -19.53 7.65
N LEU A 14 -7.50 -18.80 7.76
CA LEU A 14 -6.99 -17.96 6.66
C LEU A 14 -6.47 -18.80 5.49
N SER A 15 -5.87 -19.96 5.74
CA SER A 15 -5.38 -20.86 4.68
C SER A 15 -6.47 -21.40 3.74
N HIS A 16 -7.73 -21.34 4.15
CA HIS A 16 -8.86 -21.74 3.32
C HIS A 16 -9.40 -20.59 2.45
N LYS A 17 -8.97 -19.35 2.68
CA LYS A 17 -9.37 -18.20 1.84
C LYS A 17 -8.60 -18.21 0.52
N LYS A 18 -9.25 -17.73 -0.52
CA LYS A 18 -8.60 -17.53 -1.83
C LYS A 18 -7.67 -16.32 -1.77
N ASP A 19 -6.50 -16.45 -2.38
CA ASP A 19 -5.59 -15.33 -2.54
C ASP A 19 -6.20 -14.23 -3.42
N LEU A 20 -6.16 -12.98 -2.98
CA LEU A 20 -6.58 -11.82 -3.77
C LEU A 20 -5.40 -11.19 -4.56
N LEU A 21 -4.17 -11.46 -4.14
CA LEU A 21 -2.93 -11.21 -4.89
C LEU A 21 -2.28 -12.56 -5.16
N THR A 22 -2.37 -13.06 -6.40
CA THR A 22 -1.88 -14.39 -6.78
C THR A 22 -0.39 -14.40 -7.12
N GLY A 23 0.20 -15.59 -7.26
CA GLY A 23 1.48 -15.76 -7.94
C GLY A 23 1.39 -15.43 -9.44
N GLY A 24 2.54 -15.40 -10.12
CA GLY A 24 2.64 -14.96 -11.53
C GLY A 24 3.01 -13.48 -11.70
N HIS A 25 3.67 -12.89 -10.69
CA HIS A 25 4.22 -11.54 -10.70
C HIS A 25 5.76 -11.56 -10.72
N ARG A 26 6.39 -10.47 -11.14
CA ARG A 26 7.85 -10.33 -11.30
C ARG A 26 8.59 -9.77 -10.08
N MET A 27 7.98 -9.84 -8.89
CA MET A 27 8.66 -9.48 -7.64
C MET A 27 9.88 -10.37 -7.42
N CYS A 28 10.94 -9.82 -6.82
CA CYS A 28 12.16 -10.58 -6.49
C CYS A 28 11.85 -11.84 -5.68
N SER A 29 12.66 -12.89 -5.84
CA SER A 29 12.58 -14.10 -5.02
C SER A 29 12.71 -13.74 -3.53
N GLY A 30 11.72 -14.12 -2.73
CA GLY A 30 11.69 -13.79 -1.30
C GLY A 30 11.29 -12.34 -0.98
N CYS A 31 10.76 -11.57 -1.94
CA CYS A 31 10.34 -10.20 -1.68
C CYS A 31 9.25 -10.13 -0.59
N GLY A 32 9.47 -9.29 0.43
CA GLY A 32 8.55 -9.12 1.55
C GLY A 32 7.25 -8.40 1.20
N ALA A 33 7.25 -7.49 0.21
CA ALA A 33 6.08 -6.71 -0.15
C ALA A 33 4.85 -7.55 -0.56
N PRO A 34 4.93 -8.52 -1.50
CA PRO A 34 3.80 -9.36 -1.83
C PRO A 34 3.41 -10.30 -0.69
N ILE A 35 4.35 -10.72 0.17
CA ILE A 35 4.07 -11.55 1.34
C ILE A 35 3.17 -10.80 2.32
N VAL A 36 3.58 -9.59 2.72
CA VAL A 36 2.82 -8.74 3.65
C VAL A 36 1.44 -8.42 3.09
N LEU A 37 1.34 -8.04 1.81
CA LEU A 37 0.05 -7.73 1.22
C LEU A 37 -0.87 -8.93 1.07
N ARG A 38 -0.33 -10.12 0.75
CA ARG A 38 -1.15 -11.34 0.74
C ARG A 38 -1.75 -11.59 2.12
N GLN A 39 -0.98 -11.41 3.20
CA GLN A 39 -1.51 -11.54 4.57
C GLN A 39 -2.60 -10.51 4.87
N VAL A 40 -2.40 -9.24 4.50
CA VAL A 40 -3.43 -8.20 4.69
C VAL A 40 -4.71 -8.56 3.92
N LEU A 41 -4.59 -9.03 2.68
CA LEU A 41 -5.74 -9.38 1.85
C LEU A 41 -6.48 -10.63 2.33
N LEU A 42 -5.81 -11.55 3.03
CA LEU A 42 -6.47 -12.68 3.69
C LEU A 42 -7.36 -12.20 4.86
N ALA A 43 -7.02 -11.09 5.51
CA ALA A 43 -7.84 -10.51 6.58
C ALA A 43 -9.06 -9.73 6.04
N VAL A 44 -9.13 -9.45 4.75
CA VAL A 44 -10.28 -8.76 4.14
C VAL A 44 -11.51 -9.70 4.11
N GLU A 45 -12.66 -9.18 4.50
CA GLU A 45 -13.94 -9.90 4.51
C GLU A 45 -14.93 -9.37 3.47
N ASN A 46 -15.01 -8.04 3.33
CA ASN A 46 -15.86 -7.39 2.34
C ASN A 46 -15.16 -7.30 0.98
N PRO A 47 -15.91 -7.22 -0.14
CA PRO A 47 -15.35 -6.86 -1.43
C PRO A 47 -14.48 -5.59 -1.33
N VAL A 48 -13.25 -5.66 -1.83
CA VAL A 48 -12.26 -4.59 -1.70
C VAL A 48 -11.90 -3.99 -3.06
N VAL A 49 -11.69 -2.68 -3.08
CA VAL A 49 -11.06 -1.97 -4.20
C VAL A 49 -9.70 -1.47 -3.75
N LEU A 50 -8.69 -1.74 -4.56
CA LEU A 50 -7.31 -1.36 -4.30
C LEU A 50 -6.88 -0.23 -5.22
N THR A 51 -6.15 0.74 -4.68
CA THR A 51 -5.33 1.67 -5.46
C THR A 51 -3.88 1.47 -5.09
N ASN A 52 -2.98 1.62 -6.06
CA ASN A 52 -1.56 1.39 -5.84
C ASN A 52 -0.74 2.47 -6.52
N ALA A 53 0.06 3.18 -5.73
CA ALA A 53 1.04 4.12 -6.27
C ALA A 53 2.08 3.37 -7.10
N THR A 54 2.61 4.03 -8.13
CA THR A 54 3.75 3.53 -8.91
C THR A 54 4.90 3.11 -7.98
N GLY A 55 5.49 1.94 -8.23
CA GLY A 55 6.58 1.39 -7.42
C GLY A 55 6.76 -0.10 -7.65
N CYS A 56 7.66 -0.76 -6.91
CA CYS A 56 7.99 -2.17 -7.13
C CYS A 56 6.75 -3.05 -7.20
N LEU A 57 5.86 -2.88 -6.23
CA LEU A 57 4.66 -3.69 -6.12
C LEU A 57 3.78 -3.54 -7.36
N GLU A 58 3.51 -2.30 -7.80
CA GLU A 58 2.69 -2.07 -8.98
C GLU A 58 3.37 -2.61 -10.25
N VAL A 59 4.58 -2.13 -10.55
CA VAL A 59 5.33 -2.46 -11.78
C VAL A 59 5.50 -3.98 -11.94
N SER A 60 5.68 -4.70 -10.85
CA SER A 60 5.93 -6.14 -10.90
C SER A 60 4.68 -7.00 -10.80
N THR A 61 3.54 -6.47 -10.33
CA THR A 61 2.28 -7.23 -10.21
C THR A 61 1.28 -6.92 -11.32
N CYS A 62 1.51 -5.87 -12.09
CA CYS A 62 0.68 -5.48 -13.22
C CYS A 62 1.56 -5.14 -14.44
N LEU A 63 1.86 -6.15 -15.25
CA LEU A 63 2.52 -5.96 -16.55
C LEU A 63 1.54 -6.25 -17.65
N PHE A 64 1.24 -5.26 -18.49
CA PHE A 64 0.36 -5.45 -19.63
C PHE A 64 0.74 -6.69 -20.46
N PRO A 65 -0.21 -7.56 -20.84
CA PRO A 65 -1.66 -7.49 -20.59
C PRO A 65 -2.14 -8.20 -19.30
N PHE A 66 -1.22 -8.59 -18.41
CA PHE A 66 -1.47 -9.43 -17.25
C PHE A 66 -1.55 -8.65 -15.92
N THR A 67 -2.30 -9.22 -14.97
CA THR A 67 -2.37 -8.72 -13.60
C THR A 67 -2.39 -9.89 -12.61
N ALA A 68 -1.68 -9.74 -11.50
CA ALA A 68 -1.72 -10.68 -10.38
C ALA A 68 -2.87 -10.39 -9.40
N TRP A 69 -3.65 -9.33 -9.63
CA TRP A 69 -4.75 -8.91 -8.76
C TRP A 69 -6.06 -9.60 -9.16
N ARG A 70 -6.69 -10.29 -8.22
CA ARG A 70 -7.99 -10.96 -8.39
C ARG A 70 -9.18 -10.14 -7.88
N VAL A 71 -8.95 -8.84 -7.69
CA VAL A 71 -9.92 -7.85 -7.21
C VAL A 71 -9.81 -6.60 -8.06
N PRO A 72 -10.83 -5.71 -8.06
CA PRO A 72 -10.70 -4.40 -8.67
C PRO A 72 -9.47 -3.67 -8.11
N TRP A 73 -8.52 -3.41 -8.99
CA TRP A 73 -7.26 -2.78 -8.68
C TRP A 73 -7.01 -1.67 -9.70
N MET A 74 -6.50 -0.54 -9.22
CA MET A 74 -6.23 0.63 -10.06
C MET A 74 -4.82 1.14 -9.82
N HIS A 75 -4.05 1.26 -10.90
CA HIS A 75 -2.81 2.03 -10.91
C HIS A 75 -3.14 3.49 -10.60
N SER A 76 -2.37 4.08 -9.68
CA SER A 76 -2.36 5.51 -9.41
C SER A 76 -0.97 6.04 -9.70
N ALA A 77 -0.89 7.31 -10.11
CA ALA A 77 0.40 7.96 -10.22
C ALA A 77 1.12 7.94 -8.85
N PHE A 78 2.43 8.13 -8.89
CA PHE A 78 3.29 7.85 -7.75
C PHE A 78 2.90 8.65 -6.50
N GLU A 79 2.43 9.87 -6.71
CA GLU A 79 2.13 10.86 -5.68
C GLU A 79 0.69 10.80 -5.14
N ASN A 80 -0.23 10.03 -5.73
CA ASN A 80 -1.66 10.28 -5.53
C ASN A 80 -2.55 9.06 -5.20
N SER A 81 -2.00 7.90 -4.85
CA SER A 81 -2.83 6.73 -4.51
C SER A 81 -3.91 6.99 -3.45
N ALA A 82 -3.61 7.76 -2.39
CA ALA A 82 -4.60 8.11 -1.37
C ALA A 82 -5.72 9.02 -1.93
N ALA A 83 -5.38 9.95 -2.82
CA ALA A 83 -6.36 10.81 -3.49
C ALA A 83 -7.24 10.01 -4.48
N THR A 84 -6.65 9.08 -5.23
CA THR A 84 -7.40 8.16 -6.10
C THR A 84 -8.39 7.32 -5.29
N ALA A 85 -7.95 6.73 -4.17
CA ALA A 85 -8.84 5.98 -3.28
C ALA A 85 -9.96 6.87 -2.71
N SER A 86 -9.65 8.12 -2.35
CA SER A 86 -10.64 9.10 -1.88
C SER A 86 -11.74 9.33 -2.91
N GLY A 87 -11.38 9.45 -4.20
CA GLY A 87 -12.33 9.60 -5.29
C GLY A 87 -13.24 8.37 -5.47
N ILE A 88 -12.65 7.16 -5.42
CA ILE A 88 -13.38 5.90 -5.52
C ILE A 88 -14.35 5.74 -4.34
N GLU A 89 -13.90 6.03 -3.12
CA GLU A 89 -14.70 5.95 -1.90
C GLU A 89 -15.86 6.95 -1.93
N THR A 90 -15.62 8.18 -2.40
CA THR A 90 -16.65 9.21 -2.57
C THR A 90 -17.70 8.79 -3.60
N MET A 91 -17.26 8.25 -4.75
CA MET A 91 -18.15 7.68 -5.76
C MET A 91 -19.00 6.54 -5.17
N TYR A 92 -18.39 5.63 -4.43
CA TYR A 92 -19.10 4.54 -3.74
C TYR A 92 -20.19 5.08 -2.81
N ARG A 93 -19.87 6.07 -1.96
CA ARG A 93 -20.84 6.72 -1.07
C ARG A 93 -22.02 7.33 -1.83
N ALA A 94 -21.73 8.03 -2.93
CA ALA A 94 -22.78 8.62 -3.77
C ALA A 94 -23.68 7.55 -4.40
N LEU A 95 -23.11 6.45 -4.90
CA LEU A 95 -23.87 5.35 -5.49
C LEU A 95 -24.65 4.54 -4.45
N ARG A 96 -24.12 4.39 -3.24
CA ARG A 96 -24.81 3.81 -2.07
C ARG A 96 -26.05 4.63 -1.71
N LYS A 97 -25.91 5.95 -1.58
CA LYS A 97 -27.03 6.87 -1.28
C LYS A 97 -28.14 6.81 -2.33
N LYS A 98 -27.78 6.57 -3.60
CA LYS A 98 -28.72 6.38 -4.71
C LYS A 98 -29.29 4.95 -4.82
N GLY A 99 -28.95 4.04 -3.90
CA GLY A 99 -29.41 2.65 -3.92
C GLY A 99 -28.82 1.77 -5.03
N LYS A 100 -27.83 2.27 -5.79
CA LYS A 100 -27.20 1.54 -6.92
C LYS A 100 -26.21 0.48 -6.48
N ILE A 101 -25.63 0.63 -5.29
CA ILE A 101 -24.76 -0.37 -4.67
C ILE A 101 -25.39 -0.78 -3.34
N LYS A 102 -25.59 -2.08 -3.11
CA LYS A 102 -26.17 -2.61 -1.86
C LYS A 102 -25.17 -3.32 -0.95
N LYS A 103 -24.00 -3.66 -1.47
CA LYS A 103 -22.91 -4.30 -0.71
C LYS A 103 -22.06 -3.28 0.07
N GLU A 104 -21.61 -3.67 1.24
CA GLU A 104 -20.49 -3.00 1.92
C GLU A 104 -19.19 -3.30 1.16
N MET A 105 -18.31 -2.30 1.06
CA MET A 105 -17.04 -2.42 0.35
C MET A 105 -15.93 -1.76 1.15
N ASN A 106 -14.73 -2.33 1.03
CA ASN A 106 -13.51 -1.80 1.63
C ASN A 106 -12.67 -1.09 0.56
N PHE A 107 -11.93 -0.06 0.98
CA PHE A 107 -11.02 0.69 0.12
C PHE A 107 -9.64 0.66 0.74
N ILE A 108 -8.64 0.25 -0.05
CA ILE A 108 -7.25 0.21 0.40
C ILE A 108 -6.38 0.96 -0.60
N ALA A 109 -5.64 1.95 -0.11
CA ALA A 109 -4.57 2.63 -0.85
C ALA A 109 -3.22 2.06 -0.45
N ILE A 110 -2.33 1.87 -1.42
CA ILE A 110 -1.05 1.20 -1.22
C ILE A 110 0.07 2.07 -1.79
N GLY A 111 1.10 2.31 -1.01
CA GLY A 111 2.33 2.97 -1.43
C GLY A 111 3.57 2.29 -0.85
N GLY A 112 4.68 2.35 -1.59
CA GLY A 112 6.00 2.11 -0.99
C GLY A 112 6.45 3.34 -0.20
N ASP A 113 7.56 3.25 0.53
CA ASP A 113 8.01 4.36 1.37
C ASP A 113 8.26 5.67 0.60
N GLY A 114 8.76 5.63 -0.62
CA GLY A 114 8.87 6.83 -1.47
C GLY A 114 7.51 7.48 -1.79
N GLY A 115 6.50 6.67 -2.06
CA GLY A 115 5.13 7.11 -2.33
C GLY A 115 4.35 7.53 -1.08
N THR A 116 4.93 7.36 0.11
CA THR A 116 4.25 7.66 1.37
C THR A 116 4.98 8.70 2.22
N TYR A 117 6.29 8.51 2.45
CA TYR A 117 7.10 9.41 3.28
C TYR A 117 7.49 10.70 2.55
N ASP A 118 7.52 10.66 1.23
CA ASP A 118 8.02 11.73 0.36
C ASP A 118 6.90 12.24 -0.56
N ILE A 119 6.86 11.81 -1.82
CA ILE A 119 6.07 12.49 -2.86
C ILE A 119 4.55 12.36 -2.65
N GLY A 120 4.08 11.23 -2.12
CA GLY A 120 2.66 11.02 -1.85
C GLY A 120 2.20 11.42 -0.45
N PHE A 121 3.09 12.01 0.36
CA PHE A 121 2.73 12.41 1.73
C PHE A 121 1.57 13.42 1.75
N GLN A 122 1.58 14.40 0.83
CA GLN A 122 0.51 15.39 0.74
C GLN A 122 -0.86 14.75 0.43
N SER A 123 -0.90 13.77 -0.48
CA SER A 123 -2.16 13.12 -0.84
C SER A 123 -2.67 12.23 0.29
N LEU A 124 -1.78 11.53 1.00
CA LEU A 124 -2.08 10.79 2.22
C LEU A 124 -2.66 11.72 3.29
N SER A 125 -1.93 12.79 3.64
CA SER A 125 -2.34 13.75 4.66
C SER A 125 -3.72 14.32 4.36
N GLY A 126 -3.96 14.76 3.11
CA GLY A 126 -5.26 15.30 2.73
C GLY A 126 -6.39 14.27 2.74
N ALA A 127 -6.12 13.00 2.39
CA ALA A 127 -7.12 11.95 2.46
C ALA A 127 -7.55 11.63 3.91
N MET A 128 -6.59 11.62 4.83
CA MET A 128 -6.85 11.39 6.26
C MET A 128 -7.55 12.59 6.90
N GLU A 129 -7.13 13.82 6.58
CA GLU A 129 -7.76 15.07 7.05
C GLU A 129 -9.24 15.16 6.66
N ARG A 130 -9.61 14.71 5.45
CA ARG A 130 -11.01 14.64 5.00
C ARG A 130 -11.83 13.48 5.59
N GLY A 131 -11.21 12.61 6.39
CA GLY A 131 -11.90 11.51 7.07
C GLY A 131 -12.48 10.44 6.14
N HIS A 132 -11.82 10.17 5.00
CA HIS A 132 -12.29 9.10 4.10
C HIS A 132 -12.19 7.72 4.77
N LYS A 133 -13.22 6.87 4.63
CA LYS A 133 -13.25 5.51 5.18
C LYS A 133 -12.40 4.56 4.31
N MET A 134 -11.08 4.60 4.48
CA MET A 134 -10.13 3.74 3.80
C MET A 134 -9.01 3.27 4.72
N LEU A 135 -8.32 2.21 4.32
CA LEU A 135 -7.01 1.84 4.87
C LEU A 135 -5.92 2.35 3.92
N TYR A 136 -4.89 2.99 4.45
CA TYR A 136 -3.67 3.27 3.70
C TYR A 136 -2.54 2.36 4.20
N ILE A 137 -1.84 1.69 3.29
CA ILE A 137 -0.73 0.79 3.60
C ILE A 137 0.56 1.36 3.00
N CYS A 138 1.52 1.65 3.86
CA CYS A 138 2.91 1.85 3.46
C CYS A 138 3.65 0.51 3.56
N TYR A 139 4.04 -0.08 2.43
CA TYR A 139 5.01 -1.18 2.45
C TYR A 139 6.42 -0.58 2.46
N ASP A 140 6.95 -0.36 3.66
CA ASP A 140 8.25 0.27 3.83
C ASP A 140 9.38 -0.74 3.59
N ASN A 141 10.14 -0.54 2.51
CA ASN A 141 11.32 -1.35 2.21
C ASN A 141 12.62 -0.53 2.29
N GLY A 142 12.55 0.70 2.83
CA GLY A 142 13.71 1.51 3.20
C GLY A 142 14.41 2.25 2.05
N ALA A 143 13.87 2.25 0.84
CA ALA A 143 14.41 3.00 -0.30
C ALA A 143 13.41 3.07 -1.47
N TYR A 144 13.69 3.91 -2.46
CA TYR A 144 13.05 3.79 -3.78
C TYR A 144 13.63 2.59 -4.52
N MET A 145 13.14 1.39 -4.19
CA MET A 145 13.70 0.14 -4.70
C MET A 145 13.57 0.01 -6.22
N ASN A 146 12.41 0.39 -6.78
CA ASN A 146 12.09 0.14 -8.20
C ASN A 146 13.03 0.88 -9.15
N THR A 147 13.42 2.09 -8.79
CA THR A 147 14.25 2.97 -9.61
C THR A 147 15.74 2.67 -9.48
N GLY A 148 16.14 1.69 -8.65
CA GLY A 148 17.53 1.36 -8.40
C GLY A 148 18.04 1.81 -7.04
N ILE A 149 17.26 1.56 -5.97
CA ILE A 149 17.68 1.72 -4.57
C ILE A 149 18.16 3.15 -4.27
N GLN A 150 17.35 4.17 -4.60
CA GLN A 150 17.61 5.55 -4.21
C GLN A 150 17.14 5.85 -2.79
N ARG A 151 17.79 6.80 -2.12
CA ARG A 151 17.46 7.27 -0.77
C ARG A 151 16.04 7.84 -0.67
N SER A 152 15.26 7.36 0.29
CA SER A 152 13.98 7.94 0.73
C SER A 152 14.05 8.54 2.12
N SER A 153 12.99 9.25 2.54
CA SER A 153 12.89 9.68 3.94
C SER A 153 12.75 8.52 4.92
N ALA A 154 12.33 7.32 4.47
CA ALA A 154 12.29 6.11 5.29
C ALA A 154 13.66 5.41 5.44
N THR A 155 14.59 5.64 4.51
CA THR A 155 15.93 5.03 4.53
C THR A 155 16.61 5.22 5.91
N PRO A 156 17.20 4.17 6.52
CA PRO A 156 17.90 4.30 7.79
C PRO A 156 19.11 5.24 7.73
N PHE A 157 19.50 5.77 8.89
CA PHE A 157 20.75 6.54 9.02
C PHE A 157 21.96 5.66 8.67
N GLY A 158 22.88 6.20 7.89
CA GLY A 158 24.10 5.51 7.46
C GLY A 158 23.90 4.45 6.38
N ALA A 159 22.67 4.25 5.89
CA ALA A 159 22.40 3.26 4.85
C ALA A 159 22.99 3.69 3.50
N ASP A 160 23.52 2.70 2.77
CA ASP A 160 24.06 2.82 1.42
C ASP A 160 22.93 2.78 0.39
N THR A 161 22.91 3.75 -0.53
CA THR A 161 21.92 3.86 -1.61
C THR A 161 22.59 4.51 -2.83
N THR A 162 22.03 4.35 -4.02
CA THR A 162 22.63 4.89 -5.25
C THR A 162 22.72 6.43 -5.27
N THR A 163 21.91 7.12 -4.47
CA THR A 163 21.95 8.58 -4.31
C THR A 163 22.60 9.05 -3.00
N CYS A 164 22.90 8.15 -2.08
CA CYS A 164 23.68 8.42 -0.86
C CYS A 164 24.63 7.24 -0.63
N PRO A 165 25.72 7.12 -1.42
CA PRO A 165 26.61 5.99 -1.32
C PRO A 165 27.46 6.06 -0.04
N VAL A 166 27.83 4.90 0.52
CA VAL A 166 28.82 4.81 1.60
C VAL A 166 30.22 4.82 1.02
N GLY A 167 31.06 5.73 1.50
CA GLY A 167 32.46 5.86 1.12
C GLY A 167 33.24 6.82 2.02
N SER A 168 34.50 7.07 1.69
CA SER A 168 35.41 7.89 2.53
C SER A 168 34.96 9.35 2.69
N LYS A 169 34.08 9.85 1.80
CA LYS A 169 33.58 11.23 1.80
C LYS A 169 32.09 11.34 2.15
N VAL A 170 31.32 10.28 1.93
CA VAL A 170 29.86 10.27 2.14
C VAL A 170 29.53 9.08 3.05
N PRO A 171 28.97 9.29 4.24
CA PRO A 171 28.74 8.20 5.20
C PRO A 171 27.44 7.43 4.93
N GLY A 172 26.95 7.40 3.68
CA GLY A 172 25.58 7.00 3.38
C GLY A 172 24.57 8.11 3.73
N LYS A 173 23.30 7.75 3.99
CA LYS A 173 22.27 8.73 4.35
C LYS A 173 22.59 9.43 5.68
N PRO A 174 22.77 10.77 5.71
CA PRO A 174 23.13 11.47 6.94
C PRO A 174 21.91 11.81 7.82
N GLN A 175 20.70 11.90 7.25
CA GLN A 175 19.49 12.16 8.04
C GLN A 175 18.97 10.90 8.71
N ARG A 176 18.38 11.06 9.90
CA ARG A 176 17.59 9.99 10.52
C ARG A 176 16.34 9.68 9.69
N ARG A 177 15.81 8.47 9.88
CA ARG A 177 14.52 8.07 9.32
C ARG A 177 13.43 9.01 9.83
N LYS A 178 12.60 9.52 8.91
CA LYS A 178 11.41 10.30 9.27
C LYS A 178 10.44 9.38 10.01
N ASP A 179 9.84 9.85 11.11
CA ASP A 179 8.84 9.09 11.84
C ASP A 179 7.45 9.38 11.26
N LEU A 180 7.06 8.62 10.23
CA LEU A 180 5.78 8.82 9.54
C LEU A 180 4.61 8.61 10.49
N THR A 181 4.66 7.59 11.35
CA THR A 181 3.55 7.28 12.27
C THR A 181 3.32 8.43 13.23
N ARG A 182 4.38 9.00 13.80
CA ARG A 182 4.25 10.16 14.70
C ARG A 182 3.75 11.42 13.98
N ILE A 183 4.06 11.60 12.70
CA ILE A 183 3.58 12.73 11.91
C ILE A 183 2.09 12.59 11.57
N MET A 184 1.61 11.36 11.41
CA MET A 184 0.21 11.06 11.05
C MET A 184 -0.73 10.91 12.25
N ALA A 185 -0.19 10.70 13.46
CA ALA A 185 -0.94 10.40 14.68
C ALA A 185 -1.46 11.64 15.41
#